data_AF-A0A9Q0RG45-F1
#
_entry.id   AF-A0A9Q0RG45-F1
#
_cell.length_a   1.000
_cell.length_b   1.000
_cell.length_c   1.000
_cell.angle_alpha   90.00
_cell.angle_beta   90.00
_cell.angle_gamma   90.00
#
_symmetry.space_group_name_H-M   'P 1'
#
loop_
_entity.id
_entity.type
_entity.pdbx_description
1 polymer ?
#
loop_
_entity_poly.entity_id
_entity_poly.type
_entity_poly.pdbx_seq_one_letter_code
_entity_poly.pdbx_strand_id
1 'polypeptide(L)'
;MDYISDYINLPNSNTQIYKEECTECFDTIDSEKGIDVCLTCFNGGCYTHNHSARHAIEYSHPFVLNIRRIKKEKEEKEEKEEKEEKEKKEKKEEKITKVAIGIEGGFQEEKDEEKYEYFYAIRQWNKDGENYSYQEIEETSEKLKKTIESIKNFNSATKQEEIKEWEAQKFTCKHCEGLVQLEVNQDLIRNSKHCMECNLDHNLWLCLTCGHIACGRRNYDGSGGNEHAVLHYRQSGHPLVVKIGTITPDGDADVHCYACDAEVIDKNLPLHLIHLGIDVSDQKKTEKSIAEMELEQNLALDFENTLIKDGKKLTPISGPGLTGLRNLGNSCYMASSLQALFSFNPFITRYYSGKLSKRENKQILINPADDFGAQMRKIAHGLLSGEYSTQIVLEDQKPEKELTSISPRMFKSLIGKNHPEFSTMLQQDSLDFLLYLLDQTKKQENKYKNQEKADPSISFNFTHQSKLQCNKCKRAKYQKLSSIHLPLNIPEYVVDKEEEYQISRENAKNETQKKEEKWNEEEWKKQNKIPEVSLKELLDNFIAVDTVGIGDAQFVAILSIQKVHH
;
A
#
# COMPACT_ATOMS: atom_id res chain seq x y z
N MET A 1 0.27 47.67 4.74
CA MET A 1 0.99 46.94 3.69
C MET A 1 0.88 45.47 4.08
N ASP A 2 0.28 44.64 3.23
CA ASP A 2 0.08 43.20 3.45
C ASP A 2 1.44 42.47 3.44
N TYR A 3 2.23 42.58 4.52
CA TYR A 3 3.55 41.94 4.63
C TYR A 3 3.46 40.41 4.50
N ILE A 4 2.30 39.82 4.82
CA ILE A 4 2.05 38.39 4.62
C ILE A 4 1.98 38.04 3.12
N SER A 5 1.54 38.96 2.26
CA SER A 5 1.31 38.67 0.83
C SER A 5 2.56 38.25 0.06
N ASP A 6 3.74 38.68 0.52
CA ASP A 6 5.05 38.31 -0.05
C ASP A 6 5.44 36.86 0.26
N TYR A 7 4.83 36.25 1.29
CA TYR A 7 5.13 34.89 1.76
C TYR A 7 4.01 33.89 1.45
N ILE A 8 2.95 34.31 0.74
CA ILE A 8 1.83 33.45 0.35
C ILE A 8 1.95 33.10 -1.14
N ASN A 9 1.94 31.80 -1.45
CA ASN A 9 1.81 31.30 -2.80
C ASN A 9 0.46 30.63 -3.01
N LEU A 10 -0.09 30.76 -4.22
CA LEU A 10 -1.29 30.01 -4.62
C LEU A 10 -0.87 28.66 -5.18
N PRO A 11 -1.44 27.54 -4.70
CA PRO A 11 -1.17 26.23 -5.28
C PRO A 11 -1.72 26.15 -6.70
N ASN A 12 -1.00 25.46 -7.58
CA ASN A 12 -1.46 25.11 -8.93
C ASN A 12 -1.79 23.61 -9.00
N SER A 13 -2.33 23.15 -10.14
CA SER A 13 -2.75 21.75 -10.34
C SER A 13 -1.67 20.69 -10.08
N ASN A 14 -0.39 21.05 -10.14
CA ASN A 14 0.75 20.15 -9.92
C ASN A 14 1.39 20.30 -8.53
N THR A 15 0.87 21.17 -7.68
CA THR A 15 1.45 21.44 -6.36
C THR A 15 1.10 20.31 -5.39
N GLN A 16 2.12 19.74 -4.75
CA GLN A 16 1.93 18.79 -3.66
C GLN A 16 1.69 19.55 -2.35
N ILE A 17 0.57 19.24 -1.68
CA ILE A 17 0.18 19.88 -0.42
C ILE A 17 0.14 18.84 0.69
N TYR A 18 1.06 18.94 1.65
CA TYR A 18 1.18 18.02 2.78
C TYR A 18 0.35 18.52 3.96
N LYS A 19 -0.97 18.32 3.90
CA LYS A 19 -1.93 18.86 4.88
C LYS A 19 -2.47 17.86 5.89
N GLU A 20 -2.19 16.57 5.74
CA GLU A 20 -2.77 15.50 6.56
C GLU A 20 -1.78 14.95 7.60
N GLU A 21 -0.49 14.96 7.28
CA GLU A 21 0.58 14.34 8.07
C GLU A 21 1.87 15.16 7.94
N CYS A 22 2.67 15.21 9.00
CA CYS A 22 3.97 15.85 8.97
C CYS A 22 4.92 15.14 7.99
N THR A 23 5.75 15.88 7.25
CA THR A 23 6.71 15.27 6.32
C THR A 23 7.90 14.59 7.02
N GLU A 24 8.09 14.82 8.33
CA GLU A 24 9.25 14.35 9.10
C GLU A 24 8.90 13.42 10.30
N CYS A 25 7.63 13.36 10.72
CA CYS A 25 7.12 12.39 11.71
C CYS A 25 5.72 11.90 11.32
N PHE A 26 5.07 11.10 12.17
CA PHE A 26 3.73 10.56 11.92
C PHE A 26 2.63 11.31 12.68
N ASP A 27 2.90 12.53 13.13
CA ASP A 27 1.85 13.42 13.62
C ASP A 27 0.91 13.76 12.46
N THR A 28 -0.38 13.80 12.74
CA THR A 28 -1.45 14.03 11.76
C THR A 28 -2.33 15.19 12.20
N ILE A 29 -3.28 15.57 11.34
CA ILE A 29 -4.34 16.53 11.71
C ILE A 29 -5.18 16.07 12.91
N ASP A 30 -5.17 14.78 13.24
CA ASP A 30 -5.87 14.22 14.40
C ASP A 30 -5.05 14.34 15.70
N SER A 31 -3.77 14.72 15.62
CA SER A 31 -2.95 15.02 16.79
C SER A 31 -3.45 16.26 17.54
N GLU A 32 -3.19 16.34 18.84
CA GLU A 32 -3.71 17.40 19.71
C GLU A 32 -3.45 18.84 19.18
N LYS A 33 -2.27 19.04 18.57
CA LYS A 33 -1.83 20.33 18.02
C LYS A 33 -2.07 20.48 16.51
N GLY A 34 -2.60 19.45 15.86
CA GLY A 34 -2.79 19.39 14.40
C GLY A 34 -1.48 19.49 13.62
N ILE A 35 -1.60 19.84 12.34
CA ILE A 35 -0.49 20.02 11.41
C ILE A 35 -0.46 21.45 10.87
N ASP A 36 0.73 22.02 10.80
CA ASP A 36 0.97 23.32 10.19
C ASP A 36 1.41 23.14 8.73
N VAL A 37 0.67 23.73 7.80
CA VAL A 37 0.98 23.76 6.37
C VAL A 37 1.63 25.08 6.02
N CYS A 38 2.86 25.06 5.50
CA CYS A 38 3.56 26.25 5.05
C CYS A 38 2.80 26.96 3.91
N LEU A 39 2.54 28.26 4.05
CA LEU A 39 1.82 29.04 3.03
C LEU A 39 2.70 29.43 1.82
N THR A 40 4.01 29.20 1.91
CA THR A 40 4.97 29.47 0.83
C THR A 40 5.25 28.23 -0.02
N CYS A 41 5.48 27.07 0.58
CA CYS A 41 5.86 25.84 -0.13
C CYS A 41 4.98 24.61 0.13
N PHE A 42 3.91 24.75 0.94
CA PHE A 42 2.94 23.69 1.22
C PHE A 42 3.50 22.43 1.92
N ASN A 43 4.68 22.54 2.53
CA ASN A 43 5.23 21.53 3.42
C ASN A 43 4.43 21.44 4.74
N GLY A 44 4.22 20.21 5.23
CA GLY A 44 3.52 19.92 6.47
C GLY A 44 4.49 19.69 7.64
N GLY A 45 4.36 20.47 8.69
CA GLY A 45 5.18 20.39 9.90
C GLY A 45 4.35 20.18 11.17
N CYS A 46 4.82 19.32 12.08
CA CYS A 46 4.22 19.17 13.40
C CYS A 46 4.70 20.27 14.36
N TYR A 47 3.89 20.55 15.37
CA TYR A 47 4.28 21.36 16.52
C TYR A 47 5.15 20.56 17.51
N THR A 48 4.76 19.30 17.79
CA THR A 48 5.31 18.44 18.86
C THR A 48 6.85 18.33 18.83
N HIS A 49 7.42 18.07 17.65
CA HIS A 49 8.87 17.94 17.46
C HIS A 49 9.53 19.20 16.89
N ASN A 50 8.83 20.35 16.91
CA ASN A 50 9.28 21.63 16.34
C ASN A 50 9.59 21.60 14.83
N HIS A 51 9.05 20.64 14.06
CA HIS A 51 9.29 20.56 12.62
C HIS A 51 8.74 21.78 11.87
N SER A 52 7.56 22.25 12.25
CA SER A 52 6.96 23.48 11.71
C SER A 52 7.82 24.72 12.00
N ALA A 53 8.22 24.90 13.26
CA ALA A 53 9.05 26.03 13.68
C ALA A 53 10.44 26.03 13.02
N ARG A 54 11.09 24.86 12.96
CA ARG A 54 12.38 24.71 12.30
C ARG A 54 12.28 25.05 10.82
N HIS A 55 11.25 24.55 10.13
CA HIS A 55 10.99 24.91 8.73
C HIS A 55 10.78 26.42 8.56
N ALA A 56 10.00 27.05 9.42
CA ALA A 56 9.73 28.48 9.30
C ALA A 56 11.02 29.33 9.39
N ILE A 57 11.93 28.97 10.30
CA ILE A 57 13.18 29.71 10.52
C ILE A 57 14.25 29.37 9.47
N GLU A 58 14.48 28.09 9.18
CA GLU A 58 15.54 27.66 8.25
C GLU A 58 15.29 28.10 6.81
N TYR A 59 14.02 28.18 6.41
CA TYR A 59 13.61 28.51 5.03
C TYR A 59 13.09 29.94 4.90
N SER A 60 13.05 30.70 6.00
CA SER A 60 12.43 32.03 6.03
C SER A 60 10.97 32.00 5.55
N HIS A 61 10.22 30.99 6.02
CA HIS A 61 8.80 30.76 5.73
C HIS A 61 7.95 30.96 7.00
N PRO A 62 7.78 32.19 7.49
CA PRO A 62 7.23 32.43 8.83
C PRO A 62 5.74 32.07 8.98
N PHE A 63 4.96 32.03 7.90
CA PHE A 63 3.51 31.84 7.97
C PHE A 63 3.07 30.42 7.61
N VAL A 64 2.18 29.88 8.44
CA VAL A 64 1.62 28.54 8.29
C VAL A 64 0.10 28.56 8.55
N LEU A 65 -0.62 27.63 7.90
CA LEU A 65 -2.00 27.30 8.21
C LEU A 65 -2.01 26.05 9.09
N ASN A 66 -2.37 26.21 10.37
CA ASN A 66 -2.65 25.08 11.24
C ASN A 66 -4.00 24.45 10.87
N ILE A 67 -4.03 23.13 10.76
CA ILE A 67 -5.20 22.31 10.48
C ILE A 67 -5.30 21.26 11.57
N ARG A 68 -6.42 21.23 12.27
CA ARG A 68 -6.71 20.22 13.30
C ARG A 68 -8.09 19.63 13.08
N ARG A 69 -8.23 18.31 13.23
CA ARG A 69 -9.47 17.57 13.06
C ARG A 69 -9.82 16.86 14.37
N ILE A 70 -11.06 17.02 14.83
CA ILE A 70 -11.58 16.35 16.04
C ILE A 70 -12.85 15.58 15.65
N LYS A 71 -13.00 14.36 16.15
CA LYS A 71 -14.23 13.57 15.96
C LYS A 71 -15.35 14.14 16.83
N LYS A 72 -16.53 14.39 16.24
CA LYS A 72 -17.70 14.87 16.97
C LYS A 72 -18.21 13.79 17.93
N GLU A 73 -18.51 14.14 19.18
CA GLU A 73 -19.17 13.26 20.14
C GLU A 73 -20.67 13.20 19.79
N LYS A 74 -21.23 12.00 19.56
CA LYS A 74 -22.69 11.81 19.38
C LYS A 74 -23.34 11.68 20.77
N GLU A 75 -24.51 12.30 20.99
CA GLU A 75 -25.26 12.19 22.27
C GLU A 75 -25.84 10.77 22.47
N GLU A 76 -25.83 10.26 23.71
CA GLU A 76 -26.24 8.88 24.07
C GLU A 76 -27.67 8.49 23.63
N LYS A 77 -28.56 9.47 23.44
CA LYS A 77 -29.94 9.23 22.95
C LYS A 77 -29.99 8.94 21.45
N GLU A 78 -29.20 9.68 20.67
CA GLU A 78 -29.08 9.46 19.21
C GLU A 78 -28.37 8.13 18.93
N GLU A 79 -27.42 7.73 19.78
CA GLU A 79 -26.72 6.44 19.65
C GLU A 79 -27.64 5.23 19.87
N LYS A 80 -28.65 5.34 20.76
CA LYS A 80 -29.62 4.27 21.01
C LYS A 80 -30.68 4.21 19.90
N GLU A 81 -31.14 5.37 19.43
CA GLU A 81 -32.08 5.45 18.32
C GLU A 81 -31.42 4.98 17.01
N GLU A 82 -30.16 5.34 16.73
CA GLU A 82 -29.39 4.81 15.60
C GLU A 82 -29.06 3.32 15.74
N LYS A 83 -28.83 2.78 16.95
CA LYS A 83 -28.60 1.33 17.14
C LYS A 83 -29.87 0.53 16.92
N GLU A 84 -31.02 1.01 17.39
CA GLU A 84 -32.31 0.39 17.08
C GLU A 84 -32.71 0.54 15.60
N GLU A 85 -32.31 1.63 14.95
CA GLU A 85 -32.49 1.81 13.51
C GLU A 85 -31.49 0.99 12.68
N LYS A 86 -30.24 0.83 13.13
CA LYS A 86 -29.19 -0.01 12.53
C LYS A 86 -29.52 -1.48 12.67
N GLU A 87 -29.98 -1.97 13.82
CA GLU A 87 -30.43 -3.38 13.94
C GLU A 87 -31.68 -3.67 13.09
N LYS A 88 -32.55 -2.67 12.87
CA LYS A 88 -33.70 -2.77 11.96
C LYS A 88 -33.31 -2.60 10.48
N LYS A 89 -32.25 -1.85 10.17
CA LYS A 89 -31.68 -1.69 8.81
C LYS A 89 -30.79 -2.87 8.44
N GLU A 90 -29.94 -3.39 9.31
CA GLU A 90 -29.10 -4.58 9.10
C GLU A 90 -29.93 -5.83 8.77
N LYS A 91 -31.10 -6.01 9.41
CA LYS A 91 -32.06 -7.07 9.04
C LYS A 91 -32.75 -6.86 7.68
N LYS A 92 -32.66 -5.65 7.11
CA LYS A 92 -33.29 -5.26 5.83
C LYS A 92 -32.26 -4.97 4.72
N GLU A 93 -30.98 -4.79 5.07
CA GLU A 93 -29.86 -4.35 4.23
C GLU A 93 -28.75 -5.41 4.09
N GLU A 94 -29.02 -6.69 4.38
CA GLU A 94 -28.24 -7.81 3.80
C GLU A 94 -28.32 -7.84 2.25
N LYS A 95 -29.10 -6.93 1.65
CA LYS A 95 -29.08 -6.62 0.23
C LYS A 95 -28.85 -5.12 0.05
N ILE A 96 -27.73 -4.80 -0.62
CA ILE A 96 -27.32 -3.53 -1.23
C ILE A 96 -26.11 -2.89 -0.53
N THR A 97 -24.95 -3.29 -1.05
CA THR A 97 -23.63 -2.68 -0.99
C THR A 97 -23.62 -1.25 -1.53
N LYS A 98 -23.11 -0.30 -0.75
CA LYS A 98 -22.74 1.03 -1.24
C LYS A 98 -21.41 1.43 -0.61
N VAL A 99 -20.33 1.56 -1.39
CA VAL A 99 -19.24 2.50 -1.10
C VAL A 99 -18.68 2.92 -2.45
N ALA A 100 -18.94 4.17 -2.82
CA ALA A 100 -18.32 4.89 -3.92
C ALA A 100 -18.06 6.30 -3.40
N ILE A 101 -16.79 6.67 -3.28
CA ILE A 101 -16.37 7.97 -2.78
C ILE A 101 -16.68 9.02 -3.86
N GLY A 102 -17.54 9.99 -3.56
CA GLY A 102 -17.70 11.22 -4.35
C GLY A 102 -18.81 11.27 -5.42
N ILE A 103 -19.76 10.32 -5.48
CA ILE A 103 -20.89 10.38 -6.44
C ILE A 103 -22.22 10.24 -5.70
N GLU A 104 -23.20 11.06 -6.10
CA GLU A 104 -24.59 11.01 -5.59
C GLU A 104 -25.15 9.58 -5.64
N GLY A 105 -25.30 8.96 -4.47
CA GLY A 105 -25.90 7.65 -4.31
C GLY A 105 -24.97 6.52 -3.87
N GLY A 106 -23.66 6.75 -3.70
CA GLY A 106 -22.75 5.84 -2.97
C GLY A 106 -23.04 5.82 -1.45
N PHE A 107 -22.17 5.22 -0.62
CA PHE A 107 -22.16 5.57 0.80
C PHE A 107 -22.15 7.10 0.80
N GLN A 108 -23.12 7.73 1.45
CA GLN A 108 -22.72 8.93 2.12
C GLN A 108 -21.65 8.41 3.07
N GLU A 109 -20.36 8.59 2.72
CA GLU A 109 -19.47 9.09 3.74
C GLU A 109 -20.35 10.13 4.42
N GLU A 110 -20.85 9.85 5.64
CA GLU A 110 -21.27 10.92 6.52
C GLU A 110 -20.16 11.92 6.29
N LYS A 111 -20.48 13.06 5.65
CA LYS A 111 -19.45 13.90 5.05
C LYS A 111 -18.36 14.03 6.10
N ASP A 112 -17.10 14.10 5.74
CA ASP A 112 -16.07 14.26 6.78
C ASP A 112 -16.43 15.42 7.76
N GLU A 113 -17.21 16.39 7.29
CA GLU A 113 -17.91 17.46 8.01
C GLU A 113 -19.02 17.03 9.01
N GLU A 114 -19.73 15.93 8.77
CA GLU A 114 -20.73 15.29 9.65
C GLU A 114 -20.07 14.49 10.79
N LYS A 115 -18.93 13.83 10.53
CA LYS A 115 -18.17 13.06 11.54
C LYS A 115 -17.15 13.86 12.33
N TYR A 116 -16.53 14.84 11.68
CA TYR A 116 -15.40 15.57 12.22
C TYR A 116 -15.65 17.07 12.17
N GLU A 117 -15.07 17.75 13.16
CA GLU A 117 -14.97 19.19 13.21
C GLU A 117 -13.53 19.59 12.87
N TYR A 118 -13.39 20.53 11.93
CA TYR A 118 -12.11 21.03 11.46
C TYR A 118 -11.84 22.43 12.00
N PHE A 119 -10.69 22.61 12.60
CA PHE A 119 -10.20 23.89 13.12
C PHE A 119 -9.06 24.39 12.24
N TYR A 120 -9.09 25.68 11.94
CA TYR A 120 -8.10 26.35 11.10
C TYR A 120 -7.60 27.60 11.81
N ALA A 121 -6.28 27.75 11.92
CA ALA A 121 -5.67 28.95 12.49
C ALA A 121 -4.44 29.35 11.67
N ILE A 122 -4.25 30.65 11.46
CA ILE A 122 -3.06 31.18 10.79
C ILE A 122 -2.05 31.49 11.86
N ARG A 123 -0.87 30.90 11.77
CA ARG A 123 0.22 31.10 12.74
C ARG A 123 1.41 31.73 12.05
N GLN A 124 2.04 32.68 12.75
CA GLN A 124 3.37 33.17 12.43
C GLN A 124 4.36 32.66 13.45
N TRP A 125 5.37 31.94 12.97
CA TRP A 125 6.49 31.49 13.77
C TRP A 125 7.53 32.58 13.95
N ASN A 126 8.02 32.69 15.17
CA ASN A 126 9.11 33.56 15.57
C ASN A 126 10.13 32.75 16.38
N LYS A 127 11.34 33.30 16.47
CA LYS A 127 12.43 32.72 17.27
C LYS A 127 12.94 33.76 18.26
N ASP A 128 12.70 33.49 19.53
CA ASP A 128 13.11 34.34 20.64
C ASP A 128 14.32 33.67 21.34
N GLY A 129 15.52 33.99 20.85
CA GLY A 129 16.75 33.34 21.31
C GLY A 129 16.84 31.88 20.87
N GLU A 130 16.81 30.94 21.81
CA GLU A 130 16.80 29.49 21.53
C GLU A 130 15.39 28.89 21.46
N ASN A 131 14.36 29.63 21.87
CA ASN A 131 12.98 29.13 21.93
C ASN A 131 12.19 29.51 20.68
N TYR A 132 11.33 28.58 20.24
CA TYR A 132 10.35 28.82 19.18
C TYR A 132 9.02 29.25 19.79
N SER A 133 8.41 30.29 19.21
CA SER A 133 7.11 30.80 19.62
C SER A 133 6.26 31.07 18.38
N TYR A 134 4.94 30.98 18.49
CA TYR A 134 4.03 31.38 17.43
C TYR A 134 3.00 32.39 17.93
N GLN A 135 2.51 33.21 17.02
CA GLN A 135 1.39 34.11 17.24
C GLN A 135 0.29 33.79 16.22
N GLU A 136 -0.96 33.71 16.69
CA GLU A 136 -2.10 33.57 15.80
C GLU A 136 -2.48 34.93 15.22
N ILE A 137 -2.73 34.97 13.92
CA ILE A 137 -2.99 36.21 13.18
C ILE A 137 -4.40 36.15 12.60
N GLU A 138 -5.16 37.22 12.79
CA GLU A 138 -6.51 37.40 12.24
C GLU A 138 -6.52 38.04 10.84
N GLU A 139 -5.39 38.08 10.14
CA GLU A 139 -5.24 38.86 8.91
C GLU A 139 -6.05 38.26 7.75
N THR A 140 -6.72 39.13 6.99
CA THR A 140 -7.78 38.75 6.04
C THR A 140 -7.52 39.28 4.63
N SER A 141 -6.26 39.30 4.19
CA SER A 141 -5.96 39.65 2.80
C SER A 141 -6.69 38.71 1.83
N GLU A 142 -7.16 39.26 0.70
CA GLU A 142 -7.94 38.49 -0.27
C GLU A 142 -7.13 37.32 -0.86
N LYS A 143 -5.82 37.52 -1.03
CA LYS A 143 -4.87 36.48 -1.48
C LYS A 143 -4.77 35.33 -0.47
N LEU A 144 -4.76 35.64 0.83
CA LEU A 144 -4.69 34.64 1.90
C LEU A 144 -5.96 33.80 1.97
N LYS A 145 -7.14 34.43 1.89
CA LYS A 145 -8.43 33.73 1.83
C LYS A 145 -8.50 32.74 0.66
N LYS A 146 -8.16 33.19 -0.55
CA LYS A 146 -8.11 32.34 -1.75
C LYS A 146 -7.14 31.18 -1.60
N THR A 147 -5.98 31.41 -0.97
CA THR A 147 -4.98 30.36 -0.73
C THR A 147 -5.49 29.32 0.27
N ILE A 148 -6.11 29.75 1.36
CA ILE A 148 -6.67 28.85 2.37
C ILE A 148 -7.80 28.00 1.79
N GLU A 149 -8.73 28.60 1.04
CA GLU A 149 -9.79 27.86 0.34
C GLU A 149 -9.21 26.84 -0.64
N SER A 150 -8.15 27.23 -1.37
CA SER A 150 -7.45 26.32 -2.27
C SER A 150 -6.82 25.14 -1.52
N ILE A 151 -6.13 25.37 -0.39
CA ILE A 151 -5.52 24.31 0.43
C ILE A 151 -6.60 23.37 1.00
N LYS A 152 -7.74 23.91 1.45
CA LYS A 152 -8.87 23.13 1.97
C LYS A 152 -9.43 22.19 0.90
N ASN A 153 -9.65 22.69 -0.32
CA ASN A 153 -10.30 21.95 -1.40
C ASN A 153 -9.33 21.05 -2.20
N PHE A 154 -8.02 21.28 -2.12
CA PHE A 154 -7.03 20.45 -2.82
C PHE A 154 -7.02 19.01 -2.27
N ASN A 155 -6.83 18.00 -3.12
CA ASN A 155 -6.47 16.68 -2.63
C ASN A 155 -5.09 16.74 -1.95
N SER A 156 -4.91 16.03 -0.83
CA SER A 156 -3.59 15.95 -0.16
C SER A 156 -2.56 15.30 -1.10
N ALA A 157 -1.27 15.61 -0.92
CA ALA A 157 -0.19 15.01 -1.71
C ALA A 157 -0.26 13.48 -1.68
N THR A 158 -0.47 12.92 -0.49
CA THR A 158 -0.61 11.47 -0.27
C THR A 158 -1.78 10.89 -1.05
N LYS A 159 -2.96 11.51 -1.01
CA LYS A 159 -4.14 11.05 -1.74
C LYS A 159 -3.96 11.14 -3.25
N GLN A 160 -3.28 12.18 -3.74
CA GLN A 160 -2.96 12.31 -5.17
C GLN A 160 -2.00 11.23 -5.66
N GLU A 161 -0.99 10.87 -4.86
CA GLU A 161 -0.05 9.81 -5.19
C GLU A 161 -0.72 8.45 -5.19
N GLU A 162 -1.54 8.16 -4.17
CA GLU A 162 -2.34 6.93 -4.13
C GLU A 162 -3.20 6.80 -5.39
N ILE A 163 -3.96 7.83 -5.76
CA ILE A 163 -4.79 7.82 -6.98
C ILE A 163 -3.94 7.53 -8.23
N LYS A 164 -2.80 8.22 -8.40
CA LYS A 164 -1.89 8.01 -9.54
C LYS A 164 -1.30 6.61 -9.60
N GLU A 165 -0.94 6.02 -8.46
CA GLU A 165 -0.34 4.69 -8.38
C GLU A 165 -1.35 3.57 -8.70
N TRP A 166 -2.63 3.80 -8.41
CA TRP A 166 -3.71 2.93 -8.84
C TRP A 166 -4.01 3.10 -10.34
N GLU A 167 -4.06 4.33 -10.85
CA GLU A 167 -4.30 4.62 -12.28
C GLU A 167 -3.16 4.13 -13.19
N ALA A 168 -1.91 4.18 -12.73
CA ALA A 168 -0.72 3.80 -13.49
C ALA A 168 -0.60 2.29 -13.79
N GLN A 169 -1.42 1.44 -13.18
CA GLN A 169 -1.38 -0.01 -13.40
C GLN A 169 -2.07 -0.46 -14.70
N LYS A 170 -2.86 0.41 -15.33
CA LYS A 170 -3.62 0.06 -16.52
C LYS A 170 -2.83 0.43 -17.79
N PHE A 171 -2.68 -0.52 -18.72
CA PHE A 171 -2.03 -0.30 -20.01
C PHE A 171 -3.00 -0.52 -21.18
N THR A 172 -2.77 0.13 -22.32
CA THR A 172 -3.56 -0.14 -23.53
C THR A 172 -3.04 -1.41 -24.20
N CYS A 173 -3.91 -2.39 -24.46
CA CYS A 173 -3.54 -3.61 -25.15
C CYS A 173 -3.97 -3.58 -26.63
N LYS A 174 -3.31 -4.39 -27.46
CA LYS A 174 -3.62 -4.52 -28.92
C LYS A 174 -5.08 -4.91 -29.20
N HIS A 175 -5.75 -5.58 -28.26
CA HIS A 175 -7.14 -6.01 -28.42
C HIS A 175 -8.11 -4.83 -28.31
N CYS A 176 -7.73 -3.73 -27.63
CA CYS A 176 -8.54 -2.50 -27.57
C CYS A 176 -8.47 -1.75 -28.91
N GLU A 177 -7.30 -1.67 -29.52
CA GLU A 177 -7.10 -0.95 -30.79
C GLU A 177 -7.69 -1.71 -31.99
N GLY A 178 -7.66 -3.04 -31.96
CA GLY A 178 -8.17 -3.91 -33.03
C GLY A 178 -9.53 -4.54 -32.74
N LEU A 179 -10.32 -3.97 -31.81
CA LEU A 179 -11.60 -4.57 -31.44
C LEU A 179 -12.59 -4.54 -32.61
N VAL A 180 -13.08 -5.71 -33.00
CA VAL A 180 -14.18 -5.83 -33.96
C VAL A 180 -15.46 -6.03 -33.17
N GLN A 181 -16.45 -5.15 -33.35
CA GLN A 181 -17.77 -5.26 -32.73
C GLN A 181 -18.77 -5.84 -33.74
N LEU A 182 -19.60 -6.79 -33.28
CA LEU A 182 -20.66 -7.39 -34.08
C LEU A 182 -21.88 -6.46 -34.14
N GLU A 183 -22.76 -6.66 -35.11
CA GLU A 183 -24.07 -6.02 -35.10
C GLU A 183 -24.90 -6.57 -33.93
N VAL A 184 -25.44 -5.67 -33.11
CA VAL A 184 -26.16 -6.02 -31.88
C VAL A 184 -27.51 -5.30 -31.80
N ASN A 185 -28.47 -5.91 -31.11
CA ASN A 185 -29.72 -5.27 -30.77
C ASN A 185 -29.53 -4.40 -29.51
N GLN A 186 -29.37 -3.09 -29.71
CA GLN A 186 -29.10 -2.13 -28.65
C GLN A 186 -30.21 -2.06 -27.59
N ASP A 187 -31.47 -2.29 -27.97
CA ASP A 187 -32.59 -2.25 -27.02
C ASP A 187 -32.54 -3.41 -26.02
N LEU A 188 -32.00 -4.55 -26.43
CA LEU A 188 -31.86 -5.72 -25.56
C LEU A 188 -30.77 -5.51 -24.51
N ILE A 189 -29.70 -4.80 -24.87
CA ILE A 189 -28.58 -4.47 -23.97
C ILE A 189 -29.04 -3.44 -22.92
N ARG A 190 -29.72 -2.37 -23.34
CA ARG A 190 -30.22 -1.32 -22.43
C ARG A 190 -31.20 -1.82 -21.36
N ASN A 191 -32.01 -2.81 -21.71
CA ASN A 191 -33.06 -3.33 -20.83
C ASN A 191 -32.58 -4.49 -19.93
N SER A 192 -31.39 -5.05 -20.19
CA SER A 192 -30.87 -6.19 -19.44
C SER A 192 -30.13 -5.74 -18.19
N LYS A 193 -30.73 -6.00 -17.02
CA LYS A 193 -30.19 -5.66 -15.69
C LYS A 193 -29.61 -6.84 -14.90
N HIS A 194 -29.58 -8.02 -15.50
CA HIS A 194 -29.07 -9.24 -14.87
C HIS A 194 -28.17 -10.00 -15.84
N CYS A 195 -27.38 -10.92 -15.30
CA CYS A 195 -26.60 -11.88 -16.05
C CYS A 195 -27.52 -12.70 -16.98
N MET A 196 -27.15 -12.87 -18.24
CA MET A 196 -27.99 -13.61 -19.19
C MET A 196 -28.04 -15.12 -18.90
N GLU A 197 -27.11 -15.64 -18.10
CA GLU A 197 -27.02 -17.06 -17.72
C GLU A 197 -27.52 -17.35 -16.28
N CYS A 198 -27.74 -16.33 -15.44
CA CYS A 198 -28.21 -16.52 -14.06
C CYS A 198 -28.89 -15.27 -13.49
N ASN A 199 -29.53 -15.40 -12.32
CA ASN A 199 -30.30 -14.30 -11.73
C ASN A 199 -29.46 -13.25 -10.96
N LEU A 200 -28.16 -13.13 -11.25
CA LEU A 200 -27.30 -12.13 -10.59
C LEU A 200 -27.50 -10.77 -11.25
N ASP A 201 -27.64 -9.73 -10.42
CA ASP A 201 -27.91 -8.35 -10.81
C ASP A 201 -26.76 -7.38 -10.45
N HIS A 202 -25.63 -7.92 -9.97
CA HIS A 202 -24.45 -7.17 -9.54
C HIS A 202 -23.16 -7.85 -10.06
N ASN A 203 -22.07 -7.09 -10.09
CA ASN A 203 -20.77 -7.53 -10.64
C ASN A 203 -20.91 -8.04 -12.08
N LEU A 204 -21.59 -7.23 -12.90
CA LEU A 204 -21.92 -7.55 -14.29
C LEU A 204 -20.89 -6.98 -15.25
N TRP A 205 -20.52 -7.82 -16.20
CA TRP A 205 -19.52 -7.56 -17.23
C TRP A 205 -20.18 -7.61 -18.59
N LEU A 206 -20.04 -6.53 -19.34
CA LEU A 206 -20.55 -6.37 -20.70
C LEU A 206 -19.43 -6.68 -21.69
N CYS A 207 -19.67 -7.64 -22.58
CA CYS A 207 -18.78 -7.94 -23.69
C CYS A 207 -18.78 -6.80 -24.72
N LEU A 208 -17.62 -6.18 -24.93
CA LEU A 208 -17.48 -5.07 -25.87
C LEU A 208 -17.66 -5.52 -27.34
N THR A 209 -17.46 -6.80 -27.65
CA THR A 209 -17.65 -7.32 -29.03
C THR A 209 -19.10 -7.55 -29.40
N CYS A 210 -19.92 -8.14 -28.50
CA CYS A 210 -21.24 -8.67 -28.87
C CYS A 210 -22.38 -8.24 -27.93
N GLY A 211 -22.10 -7.42 -26.91
CA GLY A 211 -23.11 -6.92 -25.98
C GLY A 211 -23.66 -7.97 -25.00
N HIS A 212 -23.04 -9.14 -24.88
CA HIS A 212 -23.44 -10.16 -23.91
C HIS A 212 -23.13 -9.70 -22.48
N ILE A 213 -24.07 -9.86 -21.55
CA ILE A 213 -23.95 -9.44 -20.15
C ILE A 213 -23.85 -10.68 -19.27
N ALA A 214 -22.74 -10.81 -18.55
CA ALA A 214 -22.46 -11.97 -17.72
C ALA A 214 -21.86 -11.57 -16.36
N CYS A 215 -22.06 -12.38 -15.32
CA CYS A 215 -21.51 -12.11 -14.00
C CYS A 215 -20.01 -12.45 -13.92
N GLY A 216 -19.31 -11.76 -13.01
CA GLY A 216 -17.86 -11.87 -12.81
C GLY A 216 -17.39 -13.21 -12.21
N ARG A 217 -16.09 -13.28 -11.87
CA ARG A 217 -15.47 -14.47 -11.29
C ARG A 217 -15.99 -14.76 -9.87
N ARG A 218 -15.87 -16.01 -9.43
CA ARG A 218 -16.20 -16.45 -8.07
C ARG A 218 -15.00 -16.25 -7.15
N ASN A 219 -15.22 -15.69 -5.97
CA ASN A 219 -14.18 -15.48 -4.96
C ASN A 219 -14.00 -16.73 -4.08
N TYR A 220 -12.84 -16.84 -3.43
CA TYR A 220 -12.44 -17.98 -2.57
C TYR A 220 -13.36 -18.20 -1.35
N ASP A 221 -14.01 -17.13 -0.88
CA ASP A 221 -14.97 -17.12 0.23
C ASP A 221 -16.42 -17.48 -0.19
N GLY A 222 -16.64 -17.73 -1.48
CA GLY A 222 -17.95 -18.02 -2.05
C GLY A 222 -18.76 -16.80 -2.48
N SER A 223 -18.25 -15.58 -2.27
CA SER A 223 -18.82 -14.33 -2.78
C SER A 223 -18.45 -14.08 -4.26
N GLY A 224 -18.98 -13.03 -4.89
CA GLY A 224 -18.67 -12.66 -6.27
C GLY A 224 -19.70 -13.15 -7.29
N GLY A 225 -19.25 -13.49 -8.50
CA GLY A 225 -20.10 -14.02 -9.58
C GLY A 225 -19.93 -15.52 -9.82
N ASN A 226 -20.56 -16.04 -10.87
CA ASN A 226 -20.56 -17.46 -11.24
C ASN A 226 -19.67 -17.78 -12.46
N GLU A 227 -18.69 -16.92 -12.76
CA GLU A 227 -17.72 -17.11 -13.86
C GLU A 227 -18.31 -17.06 -15.29
N HIS A 228 -19.57 -16.65 -15.46
CA HIS A 228 -20.19 -16.63 -16.79
C HIS A 228 -19.45 -15.70 -17.78
N ALA A 229 -18.85 -14.61 -17.32
CA ALA A 229 -18.09 -13.72 -18.21
C ALA A 229 -16.82 -14.37 -18.79
N VAL A 230 -16.11 -15.20 -18.00
CA VAL A 230 -14.94 -15.94 -18.50
C VAL A 230 -15.36 -17.17 -19.32
N LEU A 231 -16.49 -17.80 -18.99
CA LEU A 231 -17.07 -18.87 -19.79
C LEU A 231 -17.48 -18.37 -21.18
N HIS A 232 -18.13 -17.21 -21.25
CA HIS A 232 -18.45 -16.54 -22.51
C HIS A 232 -17.19 -16.26 -23.35
N TYR A 233 -16.11 -15.76 -22.74
CA TYR A 233 -14.83 -15.60 -23.43
C TYR A 233 -14.30 -16.92 -23.98
N ARG A 234 -14.30 -18.00 -23.19
CA ARG A 234 -13.83 -19.33 -23.61
C ARG A 234 -14.63 -19.91 -24.79
N GLN A 235 -15.92 -19.58 -24.88
CA GLN A 235 -16.80 -20.08 -25.94
C GLN A 235 -16.74 -19.23 -27.22
N SER A 236 -16.71 -17.90 -27.07
CA SER A 236 -16.82 -16.96 -28.18
C SER A 236 -15.47 -16.40 -28.67
N GLY A 237 -14.45 -16.44 -27.83
CA GLY A 237 -13.16 -15.79 -28.07
C GLY A 237 -13.18 -14.27 -27.90
N HIS A 238 -14.27 -13.66 -27.42
CA HIS A 238 -14.39 -12.21 -27.28
C HIS A 238 -13.55 -11.66 -26.12
N PRO A 239 -12.47 -10.92 -26.40
CA PRO A 239 -11.40 -10.72 -25.42
C PRO A 239 -11.69 -9.62 -24.40
N LEU A 240 -12.55 -8.65 -24.71
CA LEU A 240 -12.74 -7.45 -23.90
C LEU A 240 -14.13 -7.39 -23.27
N VAL A 241 -14.12 -7.11 -21.97
CA VAL A 241 -15.32 -6.85 -21.19
C VAL A 241 -15.17 -5.56 -20.39
N VAL A 242 -16.26 -4.83 -20.24
CA VAL A 242 -16.35 -3.63 -19.38
C VAL A 242 -17.28 -3.90 -18.22
N LYS A 243 -16.92 -3.46 -17.01
CA LYS A 243 -17.77 -3.60 -15.83
C LYS A 243 -18.84 -2.51 -15.84
N ILE A 244 -20.11 -2.91 -15.99
CA ILE A 244 -21.23 -2.00 -16.27
C ILE A 244 -21.37 -0.92 -15.21
N GLY A 245 -21.25 -1.28 -13.93
CA GLY A 245 -21.41 -0.34 -12.82
C GLY A 245 -20.26 0.65 -12.64
N THR A 246 -19.18 0.54 -13.42
CA THR A 246 -17.98 1.41 -13.26
C THR A 246 -17.87 2.52 -14.30
N ILE A 247 -18.80 2.58 -15.25
CA ILE A 247 -18.77 3.55 -16.35
C ILE A 247 -19.06 4.97 -15.82
N THR A 248 -18.17 5.91 -16.12
CA THR A 248 -18.28 7.33 -15.73
C THR A 248 -18.77 8.21 -16.90
N PRO A 249 -19.31 9.42 -16.61
CA PRO A 249 -19.66 10.41 -17.63
C PRO A 249 -18.51 10.80 -18.55
N ASP A 250 -17.27 10.75 -18.04
CA ASP A 250 -16.06 11.12 -18.77
C ASP A 250 -15.61 10.03 -19.76
N GLY A 251 -16.30 8.88 -19.76
CA GLY A 251 -16.02 7.77 -20.68
C GLY A 251 -14.98 6.78 -20.18
N ASP A 252 -14.66 6.82 -18.87
CA ASP A 252 -13.77 5.88 -18.21
C ASP A 252 -14.57 4.74 -17.54
N ALA A 253 -14.01 3.54 -17.53
CA ALA A 253 -14.58 2.39 -16.82
C ALA A 253 -13.50 1.33 -16.55
N ASP A 254 -13.81 0.32 -15.74
CA ASP A 254 -12.96 -0.85 -15.62
C ASP A 254 -13.16 -1.79 -16.82
N VAL A 255 -12.10 -1.93 -17.60
CA VAL A 255 -12.05 -2.84 -18.75
C VAL A 255 -11.06 -3.95 -18.45
N HIS A 256 -11.51 -5.19 -18.61
CA HIS A 256 -10.67 -6.37 -18.46
C HIS A 256 -10.48 -7.08 -19.80
N CYS A 257 -9.25 -7.46 -20.09
CA CYS A 257 -8.91 -8.25 -21.27
C CYS A 257 -8.60 -9.69 -20.87
N TYR A 258 -9.50 -10.62 -21.15
CA TYR A 258 -9.29 -12.04 -20.85
C TYR A 258 -8.15 -12.67 -21.65
N ALA A 259 -7.83 -12.14 -22.84
CA ALA A 259 -6.71 -12.63 -23.63
C ALA A 259 -5.34 -12.20 -23.08
N CYS A 260 -5.28 -11.08 -22.35
CA CYS A 260 -4.08 -10.62 -21.65
C CYS A 260 -4.08 -11.02 -20.17
N ASP A 261 -5.21 -11.53 -19.66
CA ASP A 261 -5.53 -11.75 -18.25
C ASP A 261 -5.16 -10.55 -17.36
N ALA A 262 -5.50 -9.35 -17.84
CA ALA A 262 -5.11 -8.09 -17.21
C ALA A 262 -6.18 -7.00 -17.39
N GLU A 263 -6.18 -6.03 -16.47
CA GLU A 263 -6.92 -4.77 -16.64
C GLU A 263 -6.24 -3.87 -17.68
N VAL A 264 -7.04 -3.26 -18.54
CA VAL A 264 -6.54 -2.50 -19.69
C VAL A 264 -7.23 -1.14 -19.80
N ILE A 265 -6.54 -0.18 -20.42
CA ILE A 265 -7.14 1.10 -20.81
C ILE A 265 -7.57 1.02 -22.27
N ASP A 266 -8.86 1.10 -22.50
CA ASP A 266 -9.43 1.27 -23.83
C ASP A 266 -9.68 2.75 -24.14
N LYS A 267 -8.77 3.36 -24.90
CA LYS A 267 -8.88 4.78 -25.29
C LYS A 267 -10.10 5.08 -26.17
N ASN A 268 -10.67 4.05 -26.79
CA ASN A 268 -11.85 4.16 -27.65
C ASN A 268 -13.11 3.66 -26.95
N LEU A 269 -13.07 3.45 -25.63
CA LEU A 269 -14.19 2.93 -24.86
C LEU A 269 -15.51 3.68 -25.11
N PRO A 270 -15.56 5.03 -25.18
CA PRO A 270 -16.80 5.74 -25.50
C PRO A 270 -17.40 5.33 -26.84
N LEU A 271 -16.57 5.14 -27.87
CA LEU A 271 -17.02 4.70 -29.20
C LEU A 271 -17.55 3.27 -29.14
N HIS A 272 -16.86 2.38 -28.43
CA HIS A 272 -17.30 1.00 -28.27
C HIS A 272 -18.62 0.88 -27.51
N LEU A 273 -18.82 1.72 -26.49
CA LEU A 273 -20.07 1.78 -25.72
C LEU A 273 -21.23 2.33 -26.54
N ILE A 274 -21.00 3.38 -27.34
CA ILE A 274 -22.02 3.95 -28.24
C ILE A 274 -22.50 2.92 -29.26
N HIS A 275 -21.60 2.09 -29.81
CA HIS A 275 -21.98 1.00 -30.74
C HIS A 275 -22.94 -0.02 -30.10
N LEU A 276 -22.77 -0.28 -28.80
CA LEU A 276 -23.67 -1.13 -27.99
C LEU A 276 -24.92 -0.38 -27.51
N GLY A 277 -25.08 0.89 -27.89
CA GLY A 277 -26.21 1.74 -27.53
C GLY A 277 -26.09 2.39 -26.15
N ILE A 278 -24.92 2.44 -25.54
CA ILE A 278 -24.70 3.05 -24.21
C ILE A 278 -24.07 4.44 -24.41
N ASP A 279 -24.80 5.49 -24.03
CA ASP A 279 -24.26 6.85 -23.96
C ASP A 279 -23.58 7.04 -22.60
N VAL A 280 -22.29 7.39 -22.63
CA VAL A 280 -21.46 7.62 -21.44
C VAL A 280 -21.97 8.81 -20.63
N SER A 281 -22.50 9.84 -21.29
CA SER A 281 -22.97 11.10 -20.67
C SER A 281 -24.10 10.88 -19.66
N ASP A 282 -24.90 9.83 -19.88
CA ASP A 282 -26.03 9.44 -19.04
C ASP A 282 -25.64 8.42 -17.95
N GLN A 283 -24.40 7.94 -17.93
CA GLN A 283 -23.94 6.97 -16.94
C GLN A 283 -23.52 7.66 -15.64
N LYS A 284 -23.80 6.99 -14.53
CA LYS A 284 -23.19 7.29 -13.23
C LYS A 284 -22.57 6.00 -12.73
N LYS A 285 -21.34 6.07 -12.20
CA LYS A 285 -20.71 4.92 -11.54
C LYS A 285 -21.59 4.47 -10.36
N THR A 286 -22.06 3.24 -10.41
CA THR A 286 -23.01 2.62 -9.46
C THR A 286 -22.43 1.43 -8.69
N GLU A 287 -21.29 0.88 -9.13
CA GLU A 287 -20.57 -0.20 -8.47
C GLU A 287 -19.12 0.19 -8.18
N LYS A 288 -18.52 -0.50 -7.19
CA LYS A 288 -17.09 -0.40 -6.88
C LYS A 288 -16.25 -0.79 -8.09
N SER A 289 -15.17 -0.06 -8.35
CA SER A 289 -14.14 -0.52 -9.27
C SER A 289 -13.48 -1.79 -8.76
N ILE A 290 -12.79 -2.54 -9.63
CA ILE A 290 -11.98 -3.69 -9.18
C ILE A 290 -10.96 -3.23 -8.15
N ALA A 291 -10.24 -2.14 -8.43
CA ALA A 291 -9.29 -1.53 -7.51
C ALA A 291 -9.89 -1.21 -6.12
N GLU A 292 -11.11 -0.67 -6.08
CA GLU A 292 -11.80 -0.38 -4.83
C GLU A 292 -12.17 -1.66 -4.06
N MET A 293 -12.61 -2.72 -4.75
CA MET A 293 -12.92 -4.00 -4.13
C MET A 293 -11.65 -4.71 -3.60
N GLU A 294 -10.55 -4.66 -4.36
CA GLU A 294 -9.27 -5.24 -3.95
C GLU A 294 -8.68 -4.50 -2.75
N LEU A 295 -8.77 -3.18 -2.72
CA LEU A 295 -8.34 -2.37 -1.57
C LEU A 295 -9.16 -2.72 -0.32
N GLU A 296 -10.48 -2.83 -0.45
CA GLU A 296 -11.36 -3.17 0.66
C GLU A 296 -11.12 -4.60 1.19
N GLN A 297 -10.94 -5.58 0.30
CA GLN A 297 -10.55 -6.93 0.71
C GLN A 297 -9.21 -6.93 1.45
N ASN A 298 -8.23 -6.17 0.96
CA ASN A 298 -6.94 -6.02 1.62
C ASN A 298 -7.02 -5.32 2.98
N LEU A 299 -7.93 -4.34 3.12
CA LEU A 299 -8.21 -3.65 4.38
C LEU A 299 -9.07 -4.51 5.34
N ALA A 300 -9.89 -5.42 4.82
CA ALA A 300 -10.70 -6.34 5.62
C ALA A 300 -9.90 -7.54 6.13
N LEU A 301 -8.81 -7.91 5.45
CA LEU A 301 -7.82 -8.87 5.94
C LEU A 301 -7.02 -8.34 7.15
N ASP A 302 -7.14 -7.05 7.45
CA ASP A 302 -6.57 -6.42 8.64
C ASP A 302 -7.39 -6.87 9.88
N PHE A 303 -6.83 -7.87 10.59
CA PHE A 303 -6.92 -8.10 12.04
C PHE A 303 -7.90 -9.11 12.66
N GLU A 304 -9.01 -9.56 12.05
CA GLU A 304 -9.87 -10.53 12.78
C GLU A 304 -9.29 -11.96 12.85
N ASN A 305 -8.62 -12.43 11.79
CA ASN A 305 -8.09 -13.79 11.73
C ASN A 305 -6.65 -13.94 12.27
N THR A 306 -5.87 -12.86 12.36
CA THR A 306 -4.46 -12.89 12.82
C THR A 306 -4.30 -12.80 14.34
N LEU A 307 -5.35 -12.38 15.06
CA LEU A 307 -5.32 -12.30 16.54
C LEU A 307 -5.56 -13.64 17.23
N ILE A 308 -5.86 -14.71 16.48
CA ILE A 308 -6.12 -16.05 16.99
C ILE A 308 -4.97 -16.97 16.58
N LYS A 309 -4.14 -17.38 17.53
CA LYS A 309 -3.17 -18.47 17.35
C LYS A 309 -3.59 -19.62 18.24
N ASP A 310 -3.81 -20.80 17.66
CA ASP A 310 -4.25 -22.01 18.38
C ASP A 310 -5.56 -21.81 19.19
N GLY A 311 -6.50 -21.04 18.66
CA GLY A 311 -7.76 -20.69 19.35
C GLY A 311 -7.59 -19.73 20.54
N LYS A 312 -6.40 -19.14 20.76
CA LYS A 312 -6.14 -18.15 21.82
C LYS A 312 -5.95 -16.76 21.23
N LYS A 313 -6.70 -15.80 21.77
CA LYS A 313 -6.54 -14.37 21.47
C LYS A 313 -5.19 -13.91 21.98
N LEU A 314 -4.32 -13.42 21.10
CA LEU A 314 -3.00 -12.91 21.47
C LEU A 314 -3.14 -11.63 22.32
N THR A 315 -2.25 -11.46 23.29
CA THR A 315 -2.21 -10.26 24.12
C THR A 315 -1.57 -9.11 23.34
N PRO A 316 -2.26 -7.96 23.18
CA PRO A 316 -1.67 -6.80 22.51
C PRO A 316 -0.47 -6.29 23.30
N ILE A 317 0.59 -5.92 22.59
CA ILE A 317 1.81 -5.31 23.16
C ILE A 317 1.99 -3.90 22.59
N SER A 318 2.59 -3.02 23.37
CA SER A 318 2.86 -1.63 22.97
C SER A 318 4.14 -1.11 23.60
N GLY A 319 4.72 -0.08 22.99
CA GLY A 319 5.92 0.61 23.48
C GLY A 319 7.00 0.80 22.41
N PRO A 320 8.17 1.32 22.81
CA PRO A 320 9.30 1.56 21.92
C PRO A 320 9.73 0.29 21.16
N GLY A 321 9.83 0.37 19.84
CA GLY A 321 10.18 -0.77 18.98
C GLY A 321 9.04 -1.77 18.74
N LEU A 322 7.82 -1.48 19.24
CA LEU A 322 6.64 -2.33 19.12
C LEU A 322 5.51 -1.61 18.39
N THR A 323 5.83 -0.70 17.48
CA THR A 323 4.84 0.01 16.65
C THR A 323 4.45 -0.84 15.44
N GLY A 324 3.14 -1.01 15.21
CA GLY A 324 2.62 -1.66 14.01
C GLY A 324 2.67 -0.76 12.77
N LEU A 325 2.77 -1.36 11.58
CA LEU A 325 2.64 -0.68 10.29
C LEU A 325 1.27 -1.03 9.70
N ARG A 326 0.45 -0.02 9.40
CA ARG A 326 -0.86 -0.22 8.78
C ARG A 326 -0.71 -0.70 7.34
N ASN A 327 -1.51 -1.66 6.92
CA ASN A 327 -1.50 -2.13 5.55
C ASN A 327 -2.09 -1.07 4.61
N LEU A 328 -1.34 -0.70 3.57
CA LEU A 328 -1.74 0.28 2.55
C LEU A 328 -2.36 -0.37 1.30
N GLY A 329 -2.59 -1.70 1.33
CA GLY A 329 -2.92 -2.52 0.16
C GLY A 329 -1.69 -3.29 -0.31
N ASN A 330 -1.70 -4.62 -0.16
CA ASN A 330 -0.58 -5.53 -0.51
C ASN A 330 0.82 -5.12 0.02
N SER A 331 0.88 -4.31 1.08
CA SER A 331 2.13 -3.68 1.55
C SER A 331 2.91 -4.49 2.59
N CYS A 332 2.52 -5.75 2.83
CA CYS A 332 3.09 -6.61 3.87
C CYS A 332 4.57 -6.94 3.64
N TYR A 333 5.02 -7.03 2.39
CA TYR A 333 6.43 -7.23 2.03
C TYR A 333 7.31 -6.06 2.51
N MET A 334 6.79 -4.83 2.38
CA MET A 334 7.46 -3.62 2.87
C MET A 334 7.43 -3.57 4.39
N ALA A 335 6.27 -3.85 4.99
CA ALA A 335 6.12 -3.82 6.44
C ALA A 335 7.08 -4.80 7.14
N SER A 336 7.12 -6.05 6.68
CA SER A 336 8.02 -7.08 7.21
C SER A 336 9.50 -6.72 7.04
N SER A 337 9.88 -6.20 5.86
CA SER A 337 11.25 -5.77 5.59
C SER A 337 11.69 -4.59 6.48
N LEU A 338 10.83 -3.59 6.67
CA LEU A 338 11.11 -2.43 7.51
C LEU A 338 11.25 -2.83 9.00
N GLN A 339 10.35 -3.68 9.50
CA GLN A 339 10.43 -4.19 10.87
C GLN A 339 11.73 -4.97 11.11
N ALA A 340 12.14 -5.82 10.16
CA ALA A 340 13.39 -6.56 10.24
C ALA A 340 14.62 -5.63 10.22
N LEU A 341 14.64 -4.64 9.32
CA LEU A 341 15.74 -3.67 9.21
C LEU A 341 15.87 -2.78 10.45
N PHE A 342 14.77 -2.27 11.00
CA PHE A 342 14.81 -1.41 12.19
C PHE A 342 14.94 -2.17 13.51
N SER A 343 14.94 -3.50 13.45
CA SER A 343 15.43 -4.34 14.55
C SER A 343 16.97 -4.51 14.53
N PHE A 344 17.63 -4.08 13.45
CA PHE A 344 19.07 -4.26 13.26
C PHE A 344 19.87 -3.00 13.67
N ASN A 345 20.81 -3.18 14.60
CA ASN A 345 21.50 -2.08 15.28
C ASN A 345 22.20 -1.04 14.35
N PRO A 346 22.84 -1.41 13.23
CA PRO A 346 23.40 -0.44 12.29
C PRO A 346 22.36 0.54 11.73
N PHE A 347 21.15 0.06 11.41
CA PHE A 347 20.07 0.90 10.90
C PHE A 347 19.48 1.79 12.01
N ILE A 348 19.29 1.25 13.21
CA ILE A 348 18.89 2.02 14.41
C ILE A 348 19.90 3.16 14.65
N THR A 349 21.19 2.83 14.64
CA THR A 349 22.26 3.81 14.87
C THR A 349 22.29 4.85 13.75
N ARG A 350 22.08 4.47 12.50
CA ARG A 350 22.17 5.40 11.37
C ARG A 350 21.00 6.39 11.28
N TYR A 351 19.78 5.91 11.56
CA TYR A 351 18.54 6.63 11.26
C TYR A 351 17.73 7.04 12.49
N TYR A 352 18.00 6.50 13.68
CA TYR A 352 17.28 6.87 14.90
C TYR A 352 18.18 7.58 15.93
N SER A 353 19.23 6.92 16.42
CA SER A 353 20.04 7.44 17.54
C SER A 353 21.30 8.20 17.13
N GLY A 354 21.77 8.05 15.89
CA GLY A 354 23.00 8.67 15.40
C GLY A 354 22.83 10.12 15.00
N LYS A 355 23.84 10.94 15.31
CA LYS A 355 23.88 12.34 14.89
C LYS A 355 24.06 12.45 13.38
N LEU A 356 23.26 13.29 12.73
CA LEU A 356 23.48 13.72 11.34
C LEU A 356 24.83 14.42 11.17
N SER A 357 25.41 14.32 9.98
CA SER A 357 26.73 14.84 9.71
C SER A 357 26.67 16.35 9.58
N LYS A 358 27.82 17.05 9.68
CA LYS A 358 27.85 18.50 9.46
C LYS A 358 27.35 18.88 8.06
N ARG A 359 27.49 18.00 7.07
CA ARG A 359 27.03 18.23 5.69
C ARG A 359 25.53 17.96 5.55
N GLU A 360 25.03 16.89 6.14
CA GLU A 360 23.58 16.60 6.19
C GLU A 360 22.83 17.69 6.96
N ASN A 361 23.32 18.12 8.12
CA ASN A 361 22.71 19.20 8.91
C ASN A 361 22.75 20.57 8.22
N LYS A 362 23.65 20.78 7.25
CA LYS A 362 23.71 22.02 6.46
C LYS A 362 22.85 21.95 5.21
N GLN A 363 22.34 20.77 4.86
CA GLN A 363 21.51 20.59 3.68
C GLN A 363 20.09 21.07 4.00
N ILE A 364 19.71 22.17 3.36
CA ILE A 364 18.35 22.69 3.38
C ILE A 364 17.49 21.76 2.50
N LEU A 365 16.70 20.89 3.13
CA LEU A 365 15.72 19.99 2.52
C LEU A 365 14.39 20.72 2.23
N ILE A 366 14.26 21.29 1.03
CA ILE A 366 13.05 22.02 0.60
C ILE A 366 11.79 21.14 0.68
N ASN A 367 11.90 19.84 0.37
CA ASN A 367 10.82 18.87 0.54
C ASN A 367 11.33 17.62 1.27
N PRO A 368 11.12 17.48 2.60
CA PRO A 368 11.49 16.28 3.35
C PRO A 368 10.76 15.01 2.90
N ALA A 369 9.57 15.14 2.29
CA ALA A 369 8.82 13.99 1.77
C ALA A 369 9.51 13.33 0.56
N ASP A 370 10.29 14.09 -0.21
CA ASP A 370 11.06 13.59 -1.37
C ASP A 370 12.50 13.17 -1.00
N ASP A 371 12.94 13.32 0.26
CA ASP A 371 14.29 12.92 0.69
C ASP A 371 14.29 11.53 1.34
N PHE A 372 15.01 10.60 0.73
CA PHE A 372 15.12 9.22 1.21
C PHE A 372 15.67 9.15 2.64
N GLY A 373 16.66 9.99 2.97
CA GLY A 373 17.22 10.03 4.32
C GLY A 373 16.20 10.49 5.36
N ALA A 374 15.42 11.52 5.05
CA ALA A 374 14.37 12.04 5.91
C ALA A 374 13.25 11.01 6.11
N GLN A 375 12.78 10.37 5.04
CA GLN A 375 11.75 9.33 5.16
C GLN A 375 12.25 8.11 5.94
N MET A 376 13.51 7.68 5.75
CA MET A 376 14.09 6.61 6.57
C MET A 376 14.16 6.98 8.06
N ARG A 377 14.51 8.23 8.39
CA ARG A 377 14.50 8.73 9.79
C ARG A 377 13.09 8.81 10.36
N LYS A 378 12.12 9.27 9.55
CA LYS A 378 10.69 9.30 9.92
C LYS A 378 10.20 7.90 10.26
N ILE A 379 10.48 6.91 9.42
CA ILE A 379 10.15 5.49 9.68
C ILE A 379 10.83 5.01 10.96
N ALA A 380 12.14 5.25 11.12
CA ALA A 380 12.89 4.85 12.31
C ALA A 380 12.28 5.44 13.58
N HIS A 381 11.95 6.74 13.57
CA HIS A 381 11.30 7.42 14.68
C HIS A 381 9.93 6.80 14.98
N GLY A 382 9.09 6.61 13.96
CA GLY A 382 7.77 6.01 14.12
C GLY A 382 7.78 4.61 14.72
N LEU A 383 8.75 3.78 14.31
CA LEU A 383 8.91 2.41 14.81
C LEU A 383 9.51 2.34 16.21
N LEU A 384 10.49 3.21 16.52
CA LEU A 384 11.36 3.04 17.68
C LEU A 384 11.04 3.98 18.85
N SER A 385 10.34 5.10 18.64
CA SER A 385 10.08 6.07 19.72
C SER A 385 9.08 5.58 20.76
N GLY A 386 8.11 4.76 20.36
CA GLY A 386 6.97 4.37 21.18
C GLY A 386 5.84 5.41 21.22
N GLU A 387 6.02 6.59 20.64
CA GLU A 387 4.99 7.66 20.60
C GLU A 387 3.73 7.22 19.84
N TYR A 388 3.91 6.37 18.82
CA TYR A 388 2.84 5.84 17.98
C TYR A 388 2.47 4.39 18.33
N SER A 389 2.90 3.91 19.50
CA SER A 389 2.60 2.58 20.03
C SER A 389 2.08 2.71 21.46
N THR A 390 0.89 3.27 21.58
CA THR A 390 0.18 3.50 22.85
C THR A 390 -1.02 2.55 22.97
N GLN A 391 -1.07 1.80 24.07
CA GLN A 391 -2.30 1.15 24.52
C GLN A 391 -3.21 2.22 25.11
N ILE A 392 -4.34 2.50 24.47
CA ILE A 392 -5.34 3.37 25.10
C ILE A 392 -6.06 2.53 26.15
N VAL A 393 -5.62 2.62 27.40
CA VAL A 393 -6.34 2.08 28.56
C VAL A 393 -7.63 2.88 28.69
N LEU A 394 -8.76 2.28 28.32
CA LEU A 394 -10.06 2.73 28.80
C LEU A 394 -10.33 1.96 30.09
N GLU A 395 -10.37 2.70 31.20
CA GLU A 395 -11.03 2.20 32.41
C GLU A 395 -12.50 1.92 32.09
N ASP A 396 -12.93 0.72 32.50
CA ASP A 396 -14.30 0.20 32.56
C ASP A 396 -15.17 0.19 31.28
N GLN A 397 -15.37 -1.05 30.79
CA GLN A 397 -16.49 -1.51 29.96
C GLN A 397 -16.58 -0.96 28.53
N LYS A 398 -15.61 -1.31 27.67
CA LYS A 398 -15.77 -1.68 26.24
C LYS A 398 -14.41 -2.04 25.62
N PRO A 399 -14.22 -3.21 24.98
CA PRO A 399 -12.97 -3.54 24.31
C PRO A 399 -13.01 -3.00 22.86
N GLU A 400 -13.00 -1.69 22.68
CA GLU A 400 -12.93 -1.08 21.35
C GLU A 400 -12.00 0.14 21.37
N LYS A 401 -10.69 -0.09 21.49
CA LYS A 401 -9.71 0.90 21.02
C LYS A 401 -8.56 0.20 20.31
N GLU A 402 -8.37 0.62 19.06
CA GLU A 402 -7.34 0.16 18.15
C GLU A 402 -5.94 0.47 18.71
N LEU A 403 -5.01 -0.48 18.56
CA LEU A 403 -3.59 -0.19 18.73
C LEU A 403 -3.19 0.91 17.74
N THR A 404 -2.50 1.92 18.23
CA THR A 404 -1.94 2.94 17.36
C THR A 404 -0.87 2.30 16.46
N SER A 405 -0.92 2.64 15.17
CA SER A 405 -0.04 2.14 14.12
C SER A 405 0.31 3.30 13.19
N ILE A 406 1.45 3.19 12.53
CA ILE A 406 1.91 4.20 11.57
C ILE A 406 1.58 3.77 10.14
N SER A 407 1.26 4.75 9.28
CA SER A 407 0.95 4.53 7.87
C SER A 407 2.09 5.07 7.00
N PRO A 408 3.01 4.22 6.48
CA PRO A 408 4.23 4.67 5.81
C PRO A 408 4.00 5.13 4.35
N ARG A 409 2.93 5.91 4.09
CA ARG A 409 2.49 6.28 2.74
C ARG A 409 3.51 7.12 1.98
N MET A 410 4.04 8.18 2.61
CA MET A 410 5.08 9.02 1.99
C MET A 410 6.35 8.22 1.66
N PHE A 411 6.73 7.29 2.53
CA PHE A 411 7.86 6.41 2.29
C PHE A 411 7.59 5.48 1.11
N LYS A 412 6.39 4.88 1.03
CA LYS A 412 5.96 3.99 -0.05
C LYS A 412 6.00 4.70 -1.41
N SER A 413 5.40 5.89 -1.51
CA SER A 413 5.44 6.70 -2.73
C SER A 413 6.88 7.03 -3.14
N LEU A 414 7.72 7.41 -2.18
CA LEU A 414 9.11 7.79 -2.46
C LEU A 414 9.96 6.61 -2.93
N ILE A 415 9.90 5.48 -2.22
CA ILE A 415 10.75 4.32 -2.51
C ILE A 415 10.32 3.64 -3.82
N GLY A 416 9.02 3.64 -4.11
CA GLY A 416 8.44 3.13 -5.34
C GLY A 416 8.60 4.05 -6.54
N LYS A 417 8.94 5.33 -6.35
CA LYS A 417 9.01 6.34 -7.42
C LYS A 417 9.90 5.88 -8.57
N ASN A 418 9.30 5.74 -9.77
CA ASN A 418 9.94 5.26 -11.00
C ASN A 418 10.42 3.78 -10.97
N HIS A 419 9.98 2.97 -10.01
CA HIS A 419 10.27 1.55 -9.98
C HIS A 419 9.07 0.75 -10.53
N PRO A 420 9.25 -0.11 -11.56
CA PRO A 420 8.13 -0.76 -12.26
C PRO A 420 7.23 -1.61 -11.35
N GLU A 421 7.82 -2.25 -10.35
CA GLU A 421 7.08 -3.11 -9.40
C GLU A 421 6.64 -2.32 -8.15
N PHE A 422 7.58 -1.74 -7.41
CA PHE A 422 7.30 -1.02 -6.15
C PHE A 422 6.50 0.29 -6.30
N SER A 423 6.32 0.85 -7.50
CA SER A 423 5.36 1.95 -7.71
C SER A 423 3.89 1.49 -7.68
N THR A 424 3.66 0.19 -7.84
CA THR A 424 2.30 -0.38 -7.91
C THR A 424 1.74 -0.65 -6.50
N MET A 425 0.48 -1.09 -6.45
CA MET A 425 -0.18 -1.62 -5.25
C MET A 425 -0.30 -3.15 -5.29
N LEU A 426 0.51 -3.82 -6.12
CA LEU A 426 0.52 -5.29 -6.23
C LEU A 426 1.32 -5.92 -5.09
N GLN A 427 1.10 -7.22 -4.86
CA GLN A 427 1.95 -8.03 -3.98
C GLN A 427 3.35 -8.15 -4.58
N GLN A 428 4.37 -8.09 -3.73
CA GLN A 428 5.77 -8.15 -4.14
C GLN A 428 6.58 -9.08 -3.24
N ASP A 429 7.73 -9.53 -3.73
CA ASP A 429 8.67 -10.33 -2.96
C ASP A 429 9.42 -9.47 -1.91
N SER A 430 9.51 -9.99 -0.69
CA SER A 430 10.14 -9.29 0.44
C SER A 430 11.66 -9.21 0.32
N LEU A 431 12.31 -10.22 -0.26
CA LEU A 431 13.75 -10.21 -0.47
C LEU A 431 14.11 -9.20 -1.56
N ASP A 432 13.39 -9.18 -2.68
CA ASP A 432 13.62 -8.21 -3.75
C ASP A 432 13.46 -6.77 -3.26
N PHE A 433 12.42 -6.49 -2.48
CA PHE A 433 12.24 -5.19 -1.84
C PHE A 433 13.37 -4.85 -0.87
N LEU A 434 13.79 -5.81 -0.03
CA LEU A 434 14.89 -5.60 0.91
C LEU A 434 16.21 -5.29 0.19
N LEU A 435 16.55 -6.04 -0.86
CA LEU A 435 17.76 -5.82 -1.65
C LEU A 435 17.72 -4.47 -2.36
N TYR A 436 16.56 -4.10 -2.91
CA TYR A 436 16.34 -2.78 -3.50
C TYR A 436 16.51 -1.66 -2.47
N LEU A 437 15.93 -1.81 -1.28
CA LEU A 437 16.06 -0.83 -0.19
C LEU A 437 17.51 -0.65 0.27
N LEU A 438 18.27 -1.76 0.40
CA LEU A 438 19.71 -1.70 0.72
C LEU A 438 20.51 -0.97 -0.37
N ASP A 439 20.18 -1.16 -1.65
CA ASP A 439 20.82 -0.43 -2.75
C ASP A 439 20.49 1.08 -2.71
N GLN A 440 19.24 1.45 -2.40
CA GLN A 440 18.85 2.86 -2.22
C GLN A 440 19.55 3.50 -1.02
N THR A 441 19.68 2.78 0.11
CA THR A 441 20.51 3.20 1.25
C THR A 441 21.94 3.48 0.81
N LYS A 442 22.58 2.53 0.12
CA LYS A 442 23.94 2.70 -0.38
C LYS A 442 24.07 3.89 -1.34
N LYS A 443 23.12 4.10 -2.24
CA LYS A 443 23.08 5.28 -3.14
C LYS A 443 23.00 6.59 -2.36
N GLN A 444 22.17 6.67 -1.32
CA GLN A 444 22.07 7.85 -0.47
C GLN A 444 23.38 8.12 0.29
N GLU A 445 23.97 7.11 0.93
CA GLU A 445 25.21 7.27 1.69
C GLU A 445 26.38 7.69 0.78
N ASN A 446 26.41 7.19 -0.45
CA ASN A 446 27.40 7.59 -1.47
C ASN A 446 27.35 9.08 -1.84
N LYS A 447 26.25 9.80 -1.60
CA LYS A 447 26.20 11.27 -1.80
C LYS A 447 27.08 12.02 -0.80
N TYR A 448 27.33 11.41 0.37
CA TYR A 448 28.05 12.02 1.48
C TYR A 448 29.51 11.56 1.63
N LYS A 449 30.02 10.80 0.65
CA LYS A 449 31.34 10.13 0.40
C LYS A 449 32.65 10.51 1.14
N ASN A 450 32.71 11.53 1.98
CA ASN A 450 33.91 11.99 2.70
C ASN A 450 33.78 11.99 4.23
N GLN A 451 32.75 11.37 4.82
CA GLN A 451 32.64 11.28 6.27
C GLN A 451 32.33 9.84 6.67
N GLU A 452 33.20 9.29 7.50
CA GLU A 452 33.10 7.99 8.15
C GLU A 452 31.84 7.93 9.02
N LYS A 453 30.70 7.76 8.37
CA LYS A 453 29.55 7.11 8.96
C LYS A 453 29.40 5.80 8.25
N ALA A 454 29.31 4.74 9.04
CA ALA A 454 29.11 3.39 8.54
C ALA A 454 27.78 3.36 7.78
N ASP A 455 27.86 3.34 6.45
CA ASP A 455 26.76 2.92 5.60
C ASP A 455 26.23 1.60 6.17
N PRO A 456 24.99 1.57 6.70
CA PRO A 456 24.54 0.43 7.48
C PRO A 456 24.34 -0.81 6.59
N SER A 457 24.22 -0.62 5.27
CA SER A 457 24.14 -1.72 4.29
C SER A 457 25.43 -2.54 4.22
N ILE A 458 26.57 -1.97 4.61
CA ILE A 458 27.86 -2.67 4.61
C ILE A 458 27.84 -3.87 5.55
N SER A 459 27.06 -3.81 6.62
CA SER A 459 26.93 -4.89 7.61
C SER A 459 26.32 -6.18 7.04
N PHE A 460 25.69 -6.11 5.87
CA PHE A 460 25.18 -7.28 5.14
C PHE A 460 26.25 -7.91 4.24
N ASN A 461 27.34 -7.20 3.93
CA ASN A 461 28.34 -7.69 3.00
C ASN A 461 29.17 -8.84 3.59
N PHE A 462 29.19 -9.95 2.87
CA PHE A 462 30.12 -11.04 3.10
C PHE A 462 30.79 -11.46 1.80
N THR A 463 31.91 -12.16 1.92
CA THR A 463 32.60 -12.76 0.77
C THR A 463 32.53 -14.27 0.84
N HIS A 464 32.03 -14.89 -0.22
CA HIS A 464 32.12 -16.34 -0.40
C HIS A 464 33.12 -16.66 -1.53
N GLN A 465 33.74 -17.84 -1.41
CA GLN A 465 34.70 -18.35 -2.37
C GLN A 465 34.11 -19.55 -3.09
N SER A 466 34.05 -19.48 -4.41
CA SER A 466 33.77 -20.61 -5.30
C SER A 466 35.07 -21.23 -5.78
N LYS A 467 35.18 -22.55 -5.67
CA LYS A 467 36.30 -23.35 -6.19
C LYS A 467 35.76 -24.26 -7.30
N LEU A 468 36.26 -24.08 -8.52
CA LEU A 468 35.98 -24.95 -9.65
C LEU A 468 37.19 -25.85 -9.91
N GLN A 469 37.04 -27.17 -9.80
CA GLN A 469 38.13 -28.14 -9.99
C GLN A 469 37.82 -29.12 -11.14
N CYS A 470 38.77 -29.30 -12.06
CA CYS A 470 38.62 -30.29 -13.13
C CYS A 470 38.82 -31.72 -12.60
N ASN A 471 37.89 -32.63 -12.91
CA ASN A 471 38.01 -34.02 -12.44
C ASN A 471 39.16 -34.80 -13.06
N LYS A 472 39.53 -34.49 -14.33
CA LYS A 472 40.60 -35.16 -15.08
C LYS A 472 42.00 -34.68 -14.66
N CYS A 473 42.27 -33.38 -14.74
CA CYS A 473 43.62 -32.82 -14.51
C CYS A 473 43.86 -32.30 -13.08
N LYS A 474 42.84 -32.34 -12.21
CA LYS A 474 42.86 -31.86 -10.82
C LYS A 474 43.24 -30.38 -10.61
N ARG A 475 43.40 -29.59 -11.68
CA ARG A 475 43.60 -28.13 -11.59
C ARG A 475 42.33 -27.47 -11.06
N ALA A 476 42.51 -26.47 -10.20
CA ALA A 476 41.42 -25.71 -9.59
C ALA A 476 41.54 -24.21 -9.88
N LYS A 477 40.40 -23.56 -10.08
CA LYS A 477 40.25 -22.10 -10.15
C LYS A 477 39.44 -21.65 -8.94
N TYR A 478 39.94 -20.64 -8.25
CA TYR A 478 39.26 -20.02 -7.12
C TYR A 478 38.73 -18.65 -7.53
N GLN A 479 37.50 -18.35 -7.19
CA GLN A 479 36.86 -17.06 -7.40
C GLN A 479 36.27 -16.57 -6.09
N LYS A 480 36.57 -15.32 -5.72
CA LYS A 480 35.94 -14.65 -4.56
C LYS A 480 34.80 -13.79 -5.09
N LEU A 481 33.63 -13.90 -4.47
CA LEU A 481 32.41 -13.19 -4.83
C LEU A 481 31.89 -12.47 -3.58
N SER A 482 31.56 -11.19 -3.74
CA SER A 482 30.91 -10.39 -2.69
C SER A 482 29.41 -10.56 -2.79
N SER A 483 28.74 -10.74 -1.65
CA SER A 483 27.30 -10.96 -1.56
C SER A 483 26.70 -10.28 -0.34
N ILE A 484 25.39 -10.06 -0.37
CA ILE A 484 24.61 -9.46 0.73
C ILE A 484 23.53 -10.40 1.28
N HIS A 485 23.23 -11.49 0.57
CA HIS A 485 22.31 -12.53 1.01
C HIS A 485 22.85 -13.90 0.59
N LEU A 486 22.40 -14.95 1.29
CA LEU A 486 22.76 -16.34 1.03
C LEU A 486 21.50 -17.10 0.61
N PRO A 487 21.32 -17.42 -0.69
CA PRO A 487 20.18 -18.21 -1.12
C PRO A 487 20.35 -19.66 -0.67
N LEU A 488 19.39 -20.16 0.11
CA LEU A 488 19.37 -21.55 0.56
C LEU A 488 18.33 -22.33 -0.25
N ASN A 489 18.79 -23.24 -1.10
CA ASN A 489 17.91 -24.05 -1.93
C ASN A 489 17.24 -25.13 -1.09
N ILE A 490 15.92 -25.26 -1.24
CA ILE A 490 15.14 -26.34 -0.62
C ILE A 490 15.43 -27.63 -1.39
N PRO A 491 15.81 -28.75 -0.72
CA PRO A 491 16.10 -30.00 -1.41
C PRO A 491 14.86 -30.60 -2.08
N GLU A 492 15.06 -31.24 -3.24
CA GLU A 492 13.98 -31.76 -4.12
C GLU A 492 12.98 -32.65 -3.37
N TYR A 493 13.44 -33.56 -2.52
CA TYR A 493 12.54 -34.44 -1.76
C TYR A 493 11.56 -33.69 -0.84
N VAL A 494 11.90 -32.46 -0.42
CA VAL A 494 11.01 -31.62 0.39
C VAL A 494 9.97 -30.95 -0.50
N VAL A 495 10.38 -30.53 -1.70
CA VAL A 495 9.48 -29.98 -2.73
C VAL A 495 8.44 -31.02 -3.11
N ASP A 496 8.86 -32.26 -3.38
CA ASP A 496 7.96 -33.38 -3.71
C ASP A 496 6.93 -33.61 -2.59
N LYS A 497 7.37 -33.62 -1.33
CA LYS A 497 6.47 -33.79 -0.17
C LYS A 497 5.53 -32.61 0.02
N GLU A 498 5.93 -31.40 -0.33
CA GLU A 498 5.09 -30.21 -0.25
C GLU A 498 3.99 -30.28 -1.32
N GLU A 499 4.32 -30.72 -2.53
CA GLU A 499 3.32 -30.96 -3.58
C GLU A 499 2.31 -32.03 -3.14
N GLU A 500 2.77 -33.16 -2.59
CA GLU A 500 1.91 -34.20 -2.02
C GLU A 500 1.01 -33.64 -0.90
N TYR A 501 1.56 -32.80 -0.03
CA TYR A 501 0.83 -32.16 1.06
C TYR A 501 -0.27 -31.23 0.54
N GLN A 502 0.02 -30.38 -0.44
CA GLN A 502 -0.96 -29.46 -1.03
C GLN A 502 -2.06 -30.23 -1.78
N ILE A 503 -1.71 -31.27 -2.55
CA ILE A 503 -2.68 -32.14 -3.22
C ILE A 503 -3.61 -32.80 -2.18
N SER A 504 -3.06 -33.34 -1.10
CA SER A 504 -3.85 -33.94 -0.02
C SER A 504 -4.78 -32.93 0.65
N ARG A 505 -4.32 -31.68 0.83
CA ARG A 505 -5.11 -30.58 1.40
C ARG A 505 -6.30 -30.25 0.51
N GLU A 506 -6.07 -30.07 -0.78
CA GLU A 506 -7.11 -29.75 -1.75
C GLU A 506 -8.15 -30.86 -1.86
N ASN A 507 -7.71 -32.12 -1.91
CA ASN A 507 -8.60 -33.27 -1.93
C ASN A 507 -9.50 -33.33 -0.69
N ALA A 508 -8.92 -33.20 0.51
CA ALA A 508 -9.67 -33.20 1.75
C ALA A 508 -10.66 -32.03 1.82
N LYS A 509 -10.26 -30.83 1.37
CA LYS A 509 -11.13 -29.66 1.30
C LYS A 509 -12.32 -29.90 0.35
N ASN A 510 -12.06 -30.43 -0.83
CA ASN A 510 -13.08 -30.76 -1.81
C ASN A 510 -14.05 -31.84 -1.30
N GLU A 511 -13.56 -32.85 -0.57
CA GLU A 511 -14.40 -33.88 0.05
C GLU A 511 -15.30 -33.32 1.16
N THR A 512 -14.79 -32.40 1.99
CA THR A 512 -15.55 -31.77 3.06
C THR A 512 -16.66 -30.87 2.49
N GLN A 513 -16.36 -30.15 1.41
CA GLN A 513 -17.35 -29.35 0.67
C GLN A 513 -18.43 -30.21 0.02
N LYS A 514 -18.08 -31.38 -0.53
CA LYS A 514 -19.07 -32.35 -1.08
C LYS A 514 -20.04 -32.88 -0.02
N LYS A 515 -19.63 -32.88 1.25
CA LYS A 515 -20.45 -33.30 2.40
C LYS A 515 -21.24 -32.15 3.04
N GLU A 516 -21.18 -30.94 2.47
CA GLU A 516 -21.75 -29.71 3.04
C GLU A 516 -21.22 -29.39 4.46
N GLU A 517 -20.02 -29.89 4.80
CA GLU A 517 -19.38 -29.67 6.09
C GLU A 517 -18.45 -28.44 6.04
N LYS A 518 -18.28 -27.77 7.19
CA LYS A 518 -17.35 -26.63 7.30
C LYS A 518 -15.91 -27.15 7.34
N TRP A 519 -15.10 -26.78 6.35
CA TRP A 519 -13.67 -27.09 6.33
C TRP A 519 -12.95 -26.49 7.55
N ASN A 520 -12.29 -27.35 8.33
CA ASN A 520 -11.46 -26.94 9.46
C ASN A 520 -9.98 -27.12 9.11
N GLU A 521 -9.36 -26.03 8.66
CA GLU A 521 -7.95 -26.04 8.24
C GLU A 521 -7.00 -26.35 9.41
N GLU A 522 -7.30 -25.87 10.62
CA GLU A 522 -6.43 -26.08 11.78
C GLU A 522 -6.42 -27.55 12.24
N GLU A 523 -7.57 -28.21 12.24
CA GLU A 523 -7.65 -29.65 12.57
C GLU A 523 -6.96 -30.50 11.52
N TRP A 524 -7.13 -30.17 10.24
CA TRP A 524 -6.45 -30.86 9.16
C TRP A 524 -4.92 -30.69 9.25
N LYS A 525 -4.43 -29.47 9.53
CA LYS A 525 -3.00 -29.20 9.76
C LYS A 525 -2.44 -29.90 11.00
N LYS A 526 -3.26 -30.17 12.04
CA LYS A 526 -2.84 -30.96 13.21
C LYS A 526 -2.66 -32.45 12.85
N GLN A 527 -3.42 -32.95 11.89
CA GLN A 527 -3.38 -34.35 11.47
C GLN A 527 -2.35 -34.62 10.36
N ASN A 528 -2.04 -33.59 9.56
CA ASN A 528 -1.14 -33.69 8.41
C ASN A 528 0.06 -32.78 8.62
N LYS A 529 1.26 -33.37 8.69
CA LYS A 529 2.49 -32.62 8.94
C LYS A 529 2.99 -31.95 7.67
N ILE A 530 3.32 -30.67 7.78
CA ILE A 530 4.07 -29.93 6.77
C ILE A 530 5.46 -30.58 6.65
N PRO A 531 6.02 -30.72 5.44
CA PRO A 531 7.39 -31.17 5.25
C PRO A 531 8.38 -30.31 6.05
N GLU A 532 9.25 -30.96 6.82
CA GLU A 532 10.25 -30.29 7.63
C GLU A 532 11.65 -30.49 7.04
N VAL A 533 12.44 -29.42 7.00
CA VAL A 533 13.86 -29.44 6.63
C VAL A 533 14.66 -28.64 7.66
N SER A 534 15.81 -29.17 8.06
CA SER A 534 16.65 -28.49 9.06
C SER A 534 17.50 -27.41 8.41
N LEU A 535 17.75 -26.31 9.13
CA LEU A 535 18.67 -25.27 8.65
C LEU A 535 20.08 -25.83 8.38
N LYS A 536 20.52 -26.80 9.18
CA LYS A 536 21.80 -27.48 8.98
C LYS A 536 21.85 -28.18 7.62
N GLU A 537 20.81 -28.91 7.26
CA GLU A 537 20.72 -29.59 5.97
C GLU A 537 20.72 -28.61 4.79
N LEU A 538 20.01 -27.48 4.91
CA LEU A 538 20.06 -26.42 3.89
C LEU A 538 21.47 -25.85 3.70
N LEU A 539 22.19 -25.64 4.80
CA LEU A 539 23.58 -25.16 4.78
C LEU A 539 24.54 -26.22 4.23
N ASP A 540 24.36 -27.48 4.61
CA ASP A 540 25.15 -28.62 4.13
C ASP A 540 24.95 -28.80 2.61
N ASN A 541 23.72 -28.64 2.12
CA ASN A 541 23.39 -28.62 0.69
C ASN A 541 24.04 -27.43 -0.03
N PHE A 542 24.06 -26.24 0.58
CA PHE A 542 24.69 -25.07 -0.02
C PHE A 542 26.22 -25.23 -0.21
N ILE A 543 26.90 -25.89 0.72
CA ILE A 543 28.36 -26.15 0.64
C ILE A 543 28.68 -27.47 -0.08
N ALA A 544 27.66 -28.20 -0.53
CA ALA A 544 27.83 -29.50 -1.15
C ALA A 544 28.67 -29.39 -2.43
N VAL A 545 29.33 -30.51 -2.73
CA VAL A 545 30.16 -30.64 -3.93
C VAL A 545 29.25 -30.94 -5.12
N ASP A 546 29.02 -29.95 -5.98
CA ASP A 546 28.26 -30.14 -7.20
C ASP A 546 29.14 -30.51 -8.39
N THR A 547 28.64 -31.44 -9.21
CA THR A 547 29.30 -31.80 -10.47
C THR A 547 28.70 -31.00 -11.61
N VAL A 548 29.47 -30.09 -12.20
CA VAL A 548 29.02 -29.25 -13.30
C VAL A 548 29.58 -29.78 -14.62
N GLY A 549 28.71 -30.03 -15.60
CA GLY A 549 29.09 -30.33 -16.98
C GLY A 549 29.37 -29.05 -17.75
N ILE A 550 30.59 -28.87 -18.26
CA ILE A 550 30.93 -27.79 -19.20
C ILE A 550 31.53 -28.44 -20.44
N GLY A 551 30.73 -28.63 -21.49
CA GLY A 551 31.10 -29.45 -22.66
C GLY A 551 31.29 -30.93 -22.28
N ASP A 552 32.31 -31.59 -22.83
CA ASP A 552 32.65 -33.01 -22.53
C ASP A 552 33.43 -33.22 -21.22
N ALA A 553 33.50 -32.20 -20.36
CA ALA A 553 34.30 -32.22 -19.13
C ALA A 553 33.43 -32.02 -17.87
N GLN A 554 33.66 -32.88 -16.87
CA GLN A 554 33.05 -32.80 -15.55
C GLN A 554 33.96 -32.00 -14.58
N PHE A 555 33.36 -31.05 -13.87
CA PHE A 555 34.02 -30.21 -12.87
C PHE A 555 33.34 -30.37 -11.50
N VAL A 556 34.08 -30.11 -10.43
CA VAL A 556 33.59 -30.06 -9.04
C VAL A 556 33.56 -28.60 -8.59
N ALA A 557 32.40 -28.13 -8.14
CA ALA A 557 32.21 -26.83 -7.50
C ALA A 557 32.17 -26.98 -5.98
N ILE A 558 32.90 -26.14 -5.24
CA ILE A 558 32.85 -26.07 -3.78
C ILE A 558 32.66 -24.62 -3.37
N LEU A 559 31.66 -24.35 -2.54
CA LEU A 559 31.39 -23.03 -1.95
C LEU A 559 31.87 -22.98 -0.51
N SER A 560 32.53 -21.90 -0.11
CA SER A 560 32.91 -21.65 1.29
C SER A 560 32.77 -20.17 1.65
N ILE A 561 32.18 -19.86 2.81
CA ILE A 561 32.05 -18.49 3.32
C ILE A 561 33.37 -18.15 4.05
N GLN A 562 34.06 -17.09 3.61
CA GLN A 562 35.41 -16.79 4.11
C GLN A 562 35.48 -15.61 5.07
N LYS A 563 34.52 -14.67 4.99
CA LYS A 563 34.57 -13.47 5.82
C LYS A 563 33.19 -12.82 5.95
N VAL A 564 32.75 -12.65 7.20
CA VAL A 564 31.64 -11.77 7.59
C VAL A 564 32.27 -10.46 8.04
N HIS A 565 31.92 -9.34 7.39
CA HIS A 565 32.36 -8.03 7.85
C HIS A 565 31.46 -7.61 9.02
N HIS A 566 31.92 -7.86 10.24
CA HIS A 566 31.30 -7.34 11.47
C HIS A 566 31.59 -5.86 11.65
#